data_AF-A0AAD9X9L4-F1
#
_entry.id   AF-A0AAD9X9L4-F1
#
_cell.length_a   1.000
_cell.length_b   1.000
_cell.length_c   1.000
_cell.angle_alpha   90.00
_cell.angle_beta   90.00
_cell.angle_gamma   90.00
#
_symmetry.space_group_name_H-M   'P 1'
#
loop_
_entity.id
_entity.type
_entity.pdbx_description
1 polymer ?
#
loop_
_entity_poly.entity_id
_entity_poly.type
_entity_poly.pdbx_seq_one_letter_code
_entity_poly.pdbx_strand_id
1 'polypeptide(L)'
;MLIEPGKVYTKIIFEEFQDEFMSAFEFYMKGNVDYGEDIVYTVVNVDTSKEFCVIRKKIINSLSYSCKLFEMNKILCDQAIKILREVMNLRELPNARLQRTTWYMNLCSNFTKISSRSSESEETYKVAVEHANELSNIIEEMLSTQLDGTSHENDVQGSVSITDNDSKRV
;
A
#
# COMPACT_ATOMS: atom_id res chain seq x y z
N MET A 1 -10.17 -17.83 -11.92
CA MET A 1 -10.67 -16.85 -10.94
C MET A 1 -9.43 -16.29 -10.23
N LEU A 2 -9.28 -14.97 -10.06
CA LEU A 2 -8.02 -14.23 -9.75
C LEU A 2 -7.10 -13.87 -10.95
N ILE A 3 -7.68 -13.48 -12.09
CA ILE A 3 -6.89 -13.08 -13.27
C ILE A 3 -6.13 -11.76 -13.04
N GLU A 4 -6.78 -10.74 -12.47
CA GLU A 4 -6.16 -9.43 -12.26
C GLU A 4 -5.03 -9.44 -11.22
N PRO A 5 -5.17 -10.08 -10.03
CA PRO A 5 -4.05 -10.18 -9.10
C PRO A 5 -2.85 -10.95 -9.68
N GLY A 6 -3.10 -11.97 -10.50
CA GLY A 6 -2.04 -12.73 -11.18
C GLY A 6 -1.28 -11.95 -12.26
N LYS A 7 -1.78 -10.79 -12.70
CA LYS A 7 -1.04 -9.86 -13.57
C LYS A 7 -0.14 -8.91 -12.79
N VAL A 8 -0.43 -8.69 -11.50
CA VAL A 8 0.25 -7.71 -10.64
C VAL A 8 1.33 -8.39 -9.81
N TYR A 9 1.05 -9.57 -9.28
CA TYR A 9 1.98 -10.30 -8.41
C TYR A 9 2.95 -11.18 -9.18
N THR A 10 4.16 -11.34 -8.63
CA THR A 10 5.07 -12.40 -9.08
C THR A 10 4.45 -13.76 -8.76
N LYS A 11 4.90 -14.82 -9.44
CA LYS A 11 4.34 -16.17 -9.26
C LYS A 11 4.31 -16.62 -7.79
N ILE A 12 5.41 -16.43 -7.06
CA ILE A 12 5.53 -16.83 -5.65
C ILE A 12 4.51 -16.09 -4.79
N ILE A 13 4.38 -14.77 -4.99
CA ILE A 13 3.47 -13.92 -4.23
C ILE A 13 2.02 -14.22 -4.60
N PHE A 14 1.75 -14.56 -5.86
CA PHE A 14 0.43 -14.95 -6.30
C PHE A 14 -0.02 -16.27 -5.66
N GLU A 15 0.88 -17.24 -5.49
CA GLU A 15 0.61 -18.50 -4.80
C GLU A 15 0.30 -18.26 -3.31
N GLU A 16 1.09 -17.44 -2.60
CA GLU A 16 0.78 -17.05 -1.22
C GLU A 16 -0.56 -16.29 -1.10
N PHE A 17 -0.84 -15.40 -2.04
CA PHE A 17 -2.12 -14.68 -2.09
C PHE A 17 -3.31 -15.62 -2.32
N GLN A 18 -3.13 -16.72 -3.06
CA GLN A 18 -4.19 -17.70 -3.27
C GLN A 18 -4.58 -18.39 -1.96
N ASP A 19 -3.61 -18.74 -1.13
CA ASP A 19 -3.87 -19.34 0.19
C ASP A 19 -4.62 -18.35 1.10
N GLU A 20 -4.19 -17.09 1.15
CA GLU A 20 -4.89 -16.03 1.90
C GLU A 20 -6.29 -15.74 1.35
N PHE A 21 -6.45 -15.85 0.03
CA PHE A 21 -7.75 -15.71 -0.62
C PHE A 21 -8.72 -16.80 -0.20
N MET A 22 -8.22 -18.02 -0.01
CA MET A 22 -9.02 -19.14 0.49
C MET A 22 -9.40 -18.98 1.97
N SER A 23 -8.49 -18.50 2.83
CA SER A 23 -8.82 -18.24 4.24
C SER A 23 -9.84 -17.12 4.44
N ALA A 24 -9.94 -16.15 3.51
CA ALA A 24 -10.97 -15.11 3.55
C ALA A 24 -12.42 -15.66 3.52
N PHE A 25 -12.64 -16.91 3.10
CA PHE A 25 -13.95 -17.55 3.13
C PHE A 25 -14.40 -17.96 4.53
N GLU A 26 -13.50 -18.01 5.51
CA GLU A 26 -13.83 -18.21 6.93
C GLU A 26 -14.52 -16.98 7.56
N PHE A 27 -14.74 -15.93 6.79
CA PHE A 27 -15.42 -14.72 7.24
C PHE A 27 -16.75 -14.54 6.51
N TYR A 28 -17.74 -13.97 7.20
CA TYR A 28 -18.99 -13.51 6.60
C TYR A 28 -19.26 -12.03 6.91
N MET A 29 -20.04 -11.40 6.04
CA MET A 29 -20.46 -10.01 6.18
C MET A 29 -21.64 -9.92 7.15
N LYS A 30 -21.45 -9.24 8.27
CA LYS A 30 -22.53 -8.97 9.23
C LYS A 30 -23.32 -7.72 8.87
N GLY A 31 -22.66 -6.70 8.34
CA GLY A 31 -23.31 -5.45 7.95
C GLY A 31 -22.32 -4.34 7.58
N ASN A 32 -22.86 -3.16 7.29
CA ASN A 32 -22.07 -1.96 7.03
C ASN A 32 -22.78 -0.70 7.53
N VAL A 33 -22.01 0.35 7.77
CA VAL A 33 -22.47 1.70 8.15
C VAL A 33 -21.79 2.72 7.25
N ASP A 34 -22.57 3.58 6.60
CA ASP A 34 -22.10 4.62 5.68
C ASP A 34 -22.03 5.97 6.40
N TYR A 35 -20.83 6.57 6.42
CA TYR A 35 -20.54 7.88 7.00
C TYR A 35 -20.28 8.95 5.92
N GLY A 36 -20.83 8.77 4.71
CA GLY A 36 -20.65 9.69 3.60
C GLY A 36 -19.38 9.42 2.83
N GLU A 37 -18.22 9.82 3.37
CA GLU A 37 -16.91 9.62 2.73
C GLU A 37 -16.32 8.23 2.97
N ASP A 38 -16.67 7.64 4.12
CA ASP A 38 -16.17 6.35 4.58
C ASP A 38 -17.34 5.36 4.77
N ILE A 39 -17.15 4.09 4.43
CA ILE A 39 -18.06 2.98 4.79
C ILE A 39 -17.32 2.05 5.75
N VAL A 40 -17.92 1.75 6.90
CA VAL A 40 -17.39 0.76 7.84
C VAL A 40 -18.13 -0.55 7.64
N TYR A 41 -17.40 -1.60 7.27
CA TYR A 41 -17.91 -2.96 7.14
C TYR A 41 -17.57 -3.76 8.40
N THR A 42 -18.54 -4.53 8.88
CA THR A 42 -18.35 -5.51 9.96
C THR A 42 -18.31 -6.91 9.36
N VAL A 43 -17.18 -7.59 9.53
CA VAL A 43 -17.00 -8.99 9.17
C VAL A 43 -16.82 -9.84 10.42
N VAL A 44 -17.27 -11.08 10.37
CA VAL A 44 -17.22 -12.01 11.50
C VAL A 44 -16.54 -13.29 11.06
N ASN A 45 -15.57 -13.75 11.84
CA ASN A 45 -14.96 -15.06 11.64
C ASN A 45 -15.94 -16.16 12.07
N VAL A 46 -16.19 -17.12 11.19
CA VAL A 46 -17.18 -18.19 11.37
C VAL A 46 -16.86 -19.05 12.59
N ASP A 47 -15.60 -19.42 12.78
CA ASP A 47 -15.20 -20.37 13.82
C ASP A 47 -15.16 -19.73 15.21
N THR A 48 -14.69 -18.49 15.28
CA THR A 48 -14.45 -17.79 16.56
C THR A 48 -15.56 -16.82 16.95
N SER A 49 -16.49 -16.54 16.04
CA SER A 49 -17.49 -15.47 16.17
C SER A 49 -16.91 -14.08 16.45
N LYS A 50 -15.60 -13.89 16.24
CA LYS A 50 -14.92 -12.62 16.47
C LYS A 50 -15.25 -11.63 15.36
N GLU A 51 -15.62 -10.40 15.74
CA GLU A 51 -15.95 -9.32 14.81
C GLU A 51 -14.75 -8.44 14.51
N PHE A 52 -14.67 -7.97 13.28
CA PHE A 52 -13.64 -7.08 12.79
C PHE A 52 -14.25 -5.97 11.95
N CYS A 53 -13.69 -4.77 12.08
CA CYS A 53 -14.10 -3.61 11.30
C CYS A 53 -13.09 -3.31 10.19
N VAL A 54 -13.59 -3.12 8.97
CA VAL A 54 -12.86 -2.69 7.78
C VAL A 54 -13.50 -1.42 7.24
N ILE A 55 -12.74 -0.34 7.17
CA ILE A 55 -13.18 0.98 6.72
C ILE A 55 -12.75 1.16 5.25
N ARG A 56 -13.70 1.38 4.36
CA ARG A 56 -13.48 1.80 2.97
C ARG A 56 -13.60 3.31 2.85
N LYS A 57 -12.53 3.95 2.39
CA LYS A 57 -12.51 5.37 2.03
C LYS A 57 -12.91 5.50 0.56
N LYS A 58 -14.10 6.04 0.28
CA LYS A 58 -14.68 6.08 -1.07
C LYS A 58 -13.86 6.92 -2.03
N ILE A 59 -13.46 8.11 -1.59
CA ILE A 59 -12.79 9.14 -2.42
C ILE A 59 -11.49 8.60 -3.03
N ILE A 60 -10.63 8.04 -2.17
CA ILE A 60 -9.32 7.50 -2.57
C ILE A 60 -9.37 6.01 -2.89
N ASN A 61 -10.58 5.44 -2.94
CA ASN A 61 -10.87 4.03 -3.13
C ASN A 61 -9.91 3.08 -2.37
N SER A 62 -9.77 3.30 -1.06
CA SER A 62 -8.81 2.57 -0.24
C SER A 62 -9.49 1.86 0.93
N LEU A 63 -8.84 0.81 1.43
CA LEU A 63 -9.26 0.12 2.65
C LEU A 63 -8.30 0.46 3.80
N SER A 64 -8.87 0.51 5.00
CA SER A 64 -8.17 0.52 6.29
C SER A 64 -8.88 -0.48 7.21
N TYR A 65 -8.15 -1.14 8.10
CA TYR A 65 -8.70 -2.23 8.89
C TYR A 65 -8.11 -2.20 10.29
N SER A 66 -8.91 -2.67 11.24
CA SER A 66 -8.53 -2.77 12.66
C SER A 66 -7.52 -3.89 12.95
N CYS A 67 -7.24 -4.75 11.96
CA CYS A 67 -6.34 -5.89 12.11
C CYS A 67 -4.88 -5.42 12.26
N LYS A 68 -4.37 -5.48 13.49
CA LYS A 68 -2.96 -5.22 13.84
C LYS A 68 -2.01 -6.36 13.45
N LEU A 69 -2.52 -7.48 12.94
CA LEU A 69 -1.70 -8.65 12.52
C LEU A 69 -0.90 -8.41 11.24
N PHE A 70 -0.91 -7.18 10.71
CA PHE A 70 -0.25 -6.81 9.47
C PHE A 70 1.28 -6.74 9.56
N GLU A 71 1.89 -7.27 10.61
CA GLU A 71 3.28 -6.94 10.90
C GLU A 71 4.31 -7.92 10.32
N MET A 72 3.99 -9.18 9.97
CA MET A 72 5.07 -10.06 9.44
C MET A 72 4.73 -11.14 8.39
N ASN A 73 3.48 -11.63 8.23
CA ASN A 73 3.25 -12.89 7.48
C ASN A 73 2.19 -12.92 6.37
N LYS A 74 1.47 -11.82 6.05
CA LYS A 74 0.42 -11.84 5.02
C LYS A 74 0.47 -10.68 4.00
N ILE A 75 0.06 -10.93 2.77
CA ILE A 75 -0.08 -9.94 1.67
C ILE A 75 -1.28 -9.03 1.93
N LEU A 76 -2.42 -9.58 2.34
CA LEU A 76 -3.59 -8.84 2.81
C LEU A 76 -4.21 -9.58 3.99
N CYS A 77 -4.82 -8.84 4.94
CA CYS A 77 -5.60 -9.51 5.97
C CYS A 77 -6.85 -10.16 5.35
N ASP A 78 -7.25 -11.32 5.86
CA ASP A 78 -8.39 -12.10 5.37
C ASP A 78 -9.67 -11.24 5.31
N GLN A 79 -9.82 -10.34 6.28
CA GLN A 79 -10.92 -9.38 6.35
C GLN A 79 -10.90 -8.39 5.18
N ALA A 80 -9.73 -7.88 4.79
CA ALA A 80 -9.60 -6.98 3.65
C ALA A 80 -9.89 -7.72 2.33
N ILE A 81 -9.40 -8.94 2.17
CA ILE A 81 -9.67 -9.77 1.00
C ILE A 81 -11.17 -10.04 0.86
N LYS A 82 -11.87 -10.34 1.96
CA LYS A 82 -13.32 -10.52 2.00
C LYS A 82 -14.06 -9.30 1.44
N ILE A 83 -13.71 -8.09 1.88
CA ILE A 83 -14.31 -6.84 1.38
C ILE A 83 -13.94 -6.59 -0.08
N LEU A 84 -12.67 -6.76 -0.45
CA LEU A 84 -12.21 -6.57 -1.84
C LEU A 84 -12.97 -7.47 -2.80
N ARG A 85 -13.26 -8.71 -2.37
CA ARG A 85 -14.02 -9.69 -3.15
C ARG A 85 -15.49 -9.32 -3.27
N GLU A 86 -16.17 -9.09 -2.15
CA GLU A 86 -17.64 -9.02 -2.13
C GLU A 86 -18.18 -7.62 -2.42
N VAL A 87 -17.36 -6.58 -2.22
CA VAL A 87 -17.77 -5.19 -2.38
C VAL A 87 -17.09 -4.54 -3.58
N MET A 88 -15.80 -4.87 -3.83
CA MET A 88 -14.97 -4.19 -4.84
C MET A 88 -14.65 -5.06 -6.06
N ASN A 89 -15.24 -6.27 -6.13
CA ASN A 89 -15.10 -7.23 -7.24
C ASN A 89 -13.64 -7.58 -7.60
N LEU A 90 -12.67 -7.38 -6.71
CA LEU A 90 -11.22 -7.57 -6.95
C LEU A 90 -10.61 -6.76 -8.11
N ARG A 91 -11.41 -6.02 -8.89
CA ARG A 91 -10.95 -5.20 -10.02
C ARG A 91 -10.30 -3.91 -9.56
N GLU A 92 -10.66 -3.47 -8.36
CA GLU A 92 -10.25 -2.19 -7.75
C GLU A 92 -9.26 -2.41 -6.60
N LEU A 93 -8.34 -3.37 -6.75
CA LEU A 93 -7.22 -3.55 -5.84
C LEU A 93 -6.45 -2.20 -5.75
N PRO A 94 -6.34 -1.54 -4.58
CA PRO A 94 -5.66 -0.24 -4.47
C PRO A 94 -4.17 -0.38 -4.79
N ASN A 95 -3.82 -0.16 -6.06
CA ASN A 95 -2.56 -0.57 -6.68
C ASN A 95 -1.33 -0.10 -5.88
N ALA A 96 -1.32 1.16 -5.46
CA ALA A 96 -0.20 1.75 -4.73
C ALA A 96 0.03 1.17 -3.32
N ARG A 97 -1.03 0.79 -2.60
CA ARG A 97 -0.89 0.23 -1.24
C ARG A 97 -0.47 -1.23 -1.28
N LEU A 98 -1.01 -1.99 -2.23
CA LEU A 98 -0.66 -3.39 -2.42
C LEU A 98 0.79 -3.55 -2.84
N GLN A 99 1.26 -2.72 -3.76
CA GLN A 99 2.65 -2.72 -4.19
C GLN A 99 3.60 -2.43 -3.03
N ARG A 100 3.31 -1.38 -2.23
CA ARG A 100 4.10 -1.04 -1.04
C ARG A 100 4.10 -2.16 -0.01
N THR A 101 2.93 -2.74 0.28
CA THR A 101 2.81 -3.91 1.15
C THR A 101 3.63 -5.09 0.64
N THR A 102 3.54 -5.38 -0.65
CA THR A 102 4.28 -6.47 -1.28
C THR A 102 5.79 -6.27 -1.15
N TRP A 103 6.28 -5.06 -1.40
CA TRP A 103 7.68 -4.71 -1.20
C TRP A 103 8.11 -4.88 0.25
N TYR A 104 7.33 -4.33 1.19
CA TYR A 104 7.60 -4.44 2.63
C TYR A 104 7.70 -5.91 3.08
N MET A 105 6.72 -6.75 2.71
CA MET A 105 6.67 -8.15 3.09
C MET A 105 7.86 -8.96 2.57
N ASN A 106 8.22 -8.77 1.29
CA ASN A 106 9.38 -9.41 0.70
C ASN A 106 10.69 -9.00 1.42
N LEU A 107 10.82 -7.72 1.75
CA LEU A 107 11.97 -7.22 2.49
C LEU A 107 12.04 -7.84 3.89
N CYS A 108 10.95 -7.82 4.66
CA CYS A 108 10.89 -8.41 5.99
C CYS A 108 11.26 -9.91 5.99
N SER A 109 10.74 -10.69 5.04
CA SER A 109 11.09 -12.11 4.90
C SER A 109 12.58 -12.31 4.63
N ASN A 110 13.17 -11.52 3.73
CA ASN A 110 14.59 -11.60 3.43
C ASN A 110 15.46 -11.19 4.62
N PHE A 111 15.14 -10.07 5.28
CA PHE A 111 15.87 -9.62 6.46
C PHE A 111 15.76 -10.63 7.61
N THR A 112 14.60 -11.25 7.82
CA THR A 112 14.43 -12.29 8.84
C THR A 112 15.37 -13.48 8.60
N LYS A 113 15.47 -13.95 7.34
CA LYS A 113 16.40 -15.03 6.97
C LYS A 113 17.86 -14.63 7.18
N ILE A 114 18.22 -13.42 6.78
CA ILE A 114 19.58 -12.87 6.95
C ILE A 114 19.90 -12.79 8.45
N SER A 115 19.04 -12.19 9.27
CA SER A 115 19.22 -12.06 10.71
C SER A 115 19.35 -13.41 11.41
N SER A 116 18.51 -14.39 11.05
CA SER A 116 18.60 -15.74 11.60
C SER A 116 19.97 -16.36 11.32
N ARG A 117 20.47 -16.27 10.08
CA ARG A 117 21.72 -16.91 9.68
C ARG A 117 22.96 -16.16 10.16
N SER A 118 22.92 -14.83 10.16
CA SER A 118 24.05 -13.99 10.60
C SER A 118 24.28 -14.06 12.10
N SER A 119 23.26 -14.43 12.89
CA SER A 119 23.38 -14.60 14.35
C SER A 119 24.22 -15.80 14.79
N GLU A 120 24.64 -16.68 13.87
CA GLU A 120 25.40 -17.89 14.18
C GLU A 120 26.87 -17.62 14.54
N SER A 121 27.45 -16.47 14.15
CA SER A 121 28.80 -16.06 14.53
C SER A 121 28.90 -14.53 14.67
N GLU A 122 29.87 -14.08 15.46
CA GLU A 122 30.13 -12.65 15.65
C GLU A 122 30.59 -11.99 14.33
N GLU A 123 31.40 -12.69 13.53
CA GLU A 123 31.89 -12.23 12.24
C GLU A 123 30.73 -12.04 11.25
N THR A 124 29.83 -13.02 11.12
CA THR A 124 28.69 -12.91 10.21
C THR A 124 27.69 -11.87 10.66
N TYR A 125 27.50 -11.70 11.97
CA TYR A 125 26.68 -10.64 12.54
C TYR A 125 27.23 -9.25 12.16
N LYS A 126 28.54 -9.02 12.34
CA LYS A 126 29.19 -7.74 11.99
C LYS A 126 29.02 -7.39 10.52
N VAL A 127 29.23 -8.36 9.62
CA VAL A 127 29.04 -8.18 8.18
C VAL A 127 27.58 -7.79 7.87
N ALA A 128 26.60 -8.47 8.48
CA ALA A 128 25.20 -8.18 8.26
C ALA A 128 24.80 -6.77 8.74
N VAL A 129 25.32 -6.33 9.89
CA VAL A 129 25.06 -4.97 10.42
C VAL A 129 25.66 -3.90 9.52
N GLU A 130 26.90 -4.09 9.06
CA GLU A 130 27.57 -3.14 8.17
C GLU A 130 26.76 -2.92 6.88
N HIS A 131 26.38 -4.00 6.21
CA HIS A 131 25.62 -3.93 4.96
C HIS A 131 24.19 -3.41 5.16
N ALA A 132 23.54 -3.72 6.30
CA ALA A 132 22.22 -3.19 6.61
C ALA A 132 22.25 -1.66 6.80
N ASN A 133 23.29 -1.15 7.47
CA ASN A 133 23.48 0.29 7.65
C ASN A 133 23.80 0.99 6.32
N GLU A 134 24.66 0.40 5.48
CA GLU A 134 24.97 0.93 4.15
C GLU A 134 23.70 1.02 3.29
N LEU A 135 22.92 -0.06 3.24
CA LEU A 135 21.64 -0.08 2.52
C LEU A 135 20.66 0.95 3.06
N SER A 136 20.57 1.12 4.38
CA SER A 136 19.71 2.13 5.01
C SER A 136 20.08 3.53 4.55
N ASN A 137 21.38 3.87 4.53
CA ASN A 137 21.85 5.19 4.10
C ASN A 137 21.50 5.45 2.63
N ILE A 138 21.74 4.47 1.75
CA ILE A 138 21.40 4.58 0.32
C ILE A 138 19.90 4.85 0.14
N ILE A 139 19.04 4.14 0.87
CA ILE A 139 17.58 4.32 0.78
C ILE A 139 17.19 5.74 1.21
N GLU A 140 17.72 6.23 2.33
CA GLU A 140 17.41 7.58 2.82
C GLU A 140 17.90 8.68 1.88
N GLU A 141 19.07 8.52 1.25
CA GLU A 141 19.57 9.42 0.20
C GLU A 141 18.65 9.42 -1.03
N MET A 142 18.24 8.23 -1.50
CA MET A 142 17.30 8.10 -2.62
C MET A 142 15.93 8.71 -2.33
N LEU A 143 15.46 8.62 -1.08
CA LEU A 143 14.17 9.21 -0.69
C LEU A 143 14.26 10.74 -0.52
N SER A 144 15.39 11.24 0.00
CA SER A 144 15.63 12.67 0.17
C SER A 144 15.75 13.41 -1.17
N THR A 145 16.44 12.81 -2.15
CA THR A 145 16.63 13.39 -3.50
C THR A 145 15.34 13.50 -4.32
N GLN A 146 14.28 12.74 -4.00
CA GLN A 146 12.98 12.87 -4.68
C GLN A 146 12.11 14.03 -4.15
N LEU A 147 12.42 14.59 -2.98
CA LEU A 147 11.67 15.72 -2.42
C LEU A 147 12.09 17.07 -3.02
N ASP A 148 13.37 17.23 -3.36
CA ASP A 148 13.92 18.49 -3.89
C ASP A 148 13.61 18.74 -5.38
N GLY A 149 13.10 17.73 -6.10
CA GLY A 149 12.79 17.83 -7.54
C GLY A 149 11.39 18.38 -7.89
N THR A 150 10.54 18.69 -6.90
CA THR A 150 9.12 19.07 -7.14
C THR A 150 8.82 20.54 -6.84
N SER A 151 9.81 21.42 -6.89
CA SER A 151 9.62 22.86 -6.84
C SER A 151 10.33 23.53 -8.00
N HIS A 152 9.66 23.60 -9.16
CA HIS A 152 9.60 24.75 -10.06
C HIS A 152 8.94 24.35 -11.38
N GLU A 153 7.68 24.74 -11.55
CA GLU A 153 7.15 25.30 -12.80
C GLU A 153 5.74 25.86 -12.49
N ASN A 154 5.73 27.09 -11.98
CA ASN A 154 4.68 28.04 -12.33
C ASN A 154 5.38 29.26 -12.94
N ASP A 155 4.74 29.78 -13.97
CA ASP A 155 4.94 31.05 -14.66
C ASP A 155 6.05 31.09 -15.73
N VAL A 156 5.65 30.94 -17.00
CA VAL A 156 5.67 32.02 -18.02
C VAL A 156 4.77 31.61 -19.20
N GLN A 157 3.68 32.35 -19.45
CA GLN A 157 3.20 32.83 -20.78
C GLN A 157 1.87 33.59 -20.53
N GLY A 158 1.62 34.82 -20.97
CA GLY A 158 2.37 35.67 -21.88
C GLY A 158 1.88 37.12 -21.83
N SER A 159 2.79 37.98 -22.26
CA SER A 159 2.60 39.38 -22.60
C SER A 159 1.79 39.56 -23.88
N VAL A 160 0.93 40.58 -23.92
CA VAL A 160 0.70 41.37 -25.13
C VAL A 160 0.55 42.84 -24.73
N SER A 161 1.52 43.63 -25.16
CA SER A 161 1.51 45.08 -25.23
C SER A 161 0.87 45.54 -26.55
N ILE A 162 -0.03 46.52 -26.49
CA ILE A 162 -0.36 47.38 -27.64
C ILE A 162 -0.43 48.84 -27.15
N THR A 163 0.09 49.70 -28.03
CA THR A 163 0.61 51.06 -27.93
C THR A 163 -0.41 52.19 -27.81
N ASP A 164 0.10 53.31 -27.27
CA ASP A 164 -0.32 54.71 -27.32
C ASP A 164 -1.33 55.14 -28.40
N ASN A 165 -2.26 56.03 -28.00
CA ASN A 165 -2.35 57.34 -28.65
C ASN A 165 -3.15 58.38 -27.82
N ASP A 166 -2.50 59.52 -27.60
CA ASP A 166 -3.09 60.80 -27.22
C ASP A 166 -4.08 61.30 -28.29
N SER A 167 -5.19 61.93 -27.87
CA SER A 167 -5.56 63.30 -28.26
C SER A 167 -7.04 63.62 -27.98
N LYS A 168 -7.25 64.76 -27.31
CA LYS A 168 -8.52 65.48 -27.11
C LYS A 168 -9.19 65.84 -28.44
N ARG A 169 -10.53 65.78 -28.52
CA ARG A 169 -11.35 66.88 -29.08
C ARG A 169 -12.87 66.71 -28.87
N VAL A 170 -13.45 67.81 -28.38
CA VAL A 170 -14.86 68.29 -28.39
C VAL A 170 -15.87 67.54 -27.54
#